data_AF-A0AAW0E849-F1
#
_entry.id   AF-A0AAW0E849-F1
#
_cell.length_a   1.000
_cell.length_b   1.000
_cell.length_c   1.000
_cell.angle_alpha   90.00
_cell.angle_beta   90.00
_cell.angle_gamma   90.00
#
_symmetry.space_group_name_H-M   'P 1'
#
loop_
_entity.id
_entity.type
_entity.pdbx_description
1 polymer ?
#
loop_
_entity_poly.entity_id
_entity_poly.type
_entity_poly.pdbx_seq_one_letter_code
_entity_poly.pdbx_strand_id
1 'polypeptide(L)'
;MSSSDLSSELPNELPIPGPLVPRINGFLSLPRIVFGGGALSHQYNSEELLSGDTPLRTVQLALRYGITAFDTSAYYGPSEILLGNALKALKNEFPRSSYQLMTKCGRYGMRDFDYMPTRIRESVIQSLQRLQTDYLDVVHLHDLEFVCTEVTPRQTGNHTSALGEEKAAYGLREGEEGQIRGEGDQKILDAFAELRKMQEEGLIRHIGITGYPLYTLLRISLLILHNPPFKPVDAILSYSNLNLQNDTLLEFAPQLLERAQVRQLLAASPFSMGLLTDAGPPSWHPASPTLRSATAKAAQECKARGRSLADLATGYCIRHTGGAVPLVVGFSRPNEVHECVRVWREIEGSTDNSERLEQEEGVKSVFREADNENRNTHLSASRQPHMDPSTTIFLLCDLQEKFRSVIYGFEHVVASTNKTLRVAKLLGCEVLVTTQKARALGPTDPSVNLDSLGALHVGTFDKTLFSMLTPEVRAFLDSRPGIKSVVLMGIETALSLVDHPKYTTYVLADAVSSTNPAEISLAFARMRAAGVIVTTSESLAFQLIRDASIPEFKAFSNIIKEEKEATSKAVEALLLGRSAL
;
A
#
# COMPACT_ATOMS: atom_id res chain seq x y z
N MET A 1 41.76 36.75 0.92
CA MET A 1 41.88 36.43 -0.52
C MET A 1 40.80 37.20 -1.24
N SER A 2 41.17 37.83 -2.36
CA SER A 2 40.45 38.91 -3.03
C SER A 2 39.13 38.46 -3.66
N SER A 3 38.20 39.41 -3.76
CA SER A 3 36.87 39.35 -4.35
C SER A 3 36.90 39.32 -5.89
N SER A 4 37.64 38.40 -6.50
CA SER A 4 37.80 38.35 -7.95
C SER A 4 38.10 36.93 -8.44
N ASP A 5 37.11 36.01 -8.40
CA ASP A 5 37.14 34.79 -9.24
C ASP A 5 35.85 33.93 -9.24
N LEU A 6 34.65 34.54 -9.30
CA LEU A 6 33.38 33.78 -9.43
C LEU A 6 32.73 33.86 -10.81
N SER A 7 33.48 34.24 -11.86
CA SER A 7 33.00 34.26 -13.25
C SER A 7 33.58 33.14 -14.12
N SER A 8 33.86 31.96 -13.55
CA SER A 8 33.97 30.76 -14.38
C SER A 8 32.55 30.37 -14.79
N GLU A 9 32.12 30.82 -15.97
CA GLU A 9 30.91 30.30 -16.61
C GLU A 9 30.98 28.77 -16.57
N LEU A 10 30.10 28.15 -15.78
CA LEU A 10 29.90 26.70 -15.82
C LEU A 10 29.62 26.31 -17.27
N PRO A 11 30.02 25.10 -17.73
CA PRO A 11 29.76 24.67 -19.10
C PRO A 11 28.30 24.94 -19.44
N ASN A 12 28.08 25.89 -20.36
CA ASN A 12 26.77 26.38 -20.72
C ASN A 12 26.00 25.24 -21.40
N GLU A 13 25.28 24.44 -20.62
CA GLU A 13 24.22 23.58 -21.13
C GLU A 13 23.07 24.51 -21.53
N LEU A 14 23.14 24.97 -22.77
CA LEU A 14 22.10 25.78 -23.38
C LEU A 14 20.96 24.88 -23.84
N PRO A 15 19.72 25.38 -23.83
CA PRO A 15 18.61 24.69 -24.49
C PRO A 15 18.95 24.41 -25.95
N ILE A 16 18.66 23.19 -26.39
CA ILE A 16 18.61 22.87 -27.82
C ILE A 16 17.51 23.75 -28.46
N PRO A 17 17.82 24.48 -29.54
CA PRO A 17 16.86 25.36 -30.21
C PRO A 17 15.53 24.68 -30.51
N GLY A 18 14.42 25.40 -30.34
CA GLY A 18 13.06 24.91 -30.55
C GLY A 18 12.06 25.52 -29.56
N PRO A 19 10.78 25.09 -29.61
CA PRO A 19 9.76 25.57 -28.69
C PRO A 19 10.15 25.35 -27.23
N LEU A 20 9.89 26.34 -26.38
CA LEU A 20 10.00 26.22 -24.92
C LEU A 20 8.74 25.56 -24.37
N VAL A 21 8.86 24.92 -23.20
CA VAL A 21 7.74 24.30 -22.49
C VAL A 21 6.73 25.40 -22.12
N PRO A 22 5.50 25.36 -22.66
CA PRO A 22 4.54 26.43 -22.46
C PRO A 22 3.85 26.29 -21.10
N ARG A 23 3.27 27.41 -20.63
CA ARG A 23 2.34 27.42 -19.52
C ARG A 23 0.97 26.93 -19.96
N ILE A 24 0.29 26.20 -19.07
CA ILE A 24 -1.08 25.78 -19.22
C ILE A 24 -1.98 26.96 -18.85
N ASN A 25 -2.98 27.24 -19.68
CA ASN A 25 -4.03 28.20 -19.35
C ASN A 25 -4.98 27.56 -18.34
N GLY A 26 -4.71 27.78 -17.05
CA GLY A 26 -5.46 27.18 -15.95
C GLY A 26 -5.27 27.95 -14.65
N PHE A 27 -5.89 27.48 -13.57
CA PHE A 27 -5.95 28.19 -12.29
C PHE A 27 -4.58 28.60 -11.75
N LEU A 28 -3.59 27.69 -11.78
CA LEU A 28 -2.23 27.97 -11.31
C LEU A 28 -1.26 28.45 -12.41
N SER A 29 -1.68 28.46 -13.68
CA SER A 29 -0.83 28.79 -14.84
C SER A 29 0.54 28.07 -14.86
N LEU A 30 0.58 26.80 -14.42
CA LEU A 30 1.81 26.01 -14.34
C LEU A 30 2.35 25.64 -15.74
N PRO A 31 3.66 25.47 -15.92
CA PRO A 31 4.23 24.86 -17.13
C PRO A 31 3.71 23.44 -17.36
N ARG A 32 3.67 22.99 -18.63
CA ARG A 32 3.34 21.60 -19.01
C ARG A 32 4.17 20.56 -18.24
N ILE A 33 5.43 20.88 -17.99
CA ILE A 33 6.36 20.07 -17.19
C ILE A 33 6.75 20.87 -15.95
N VAL A 34 6.71 20.21 -14.80
CA VAL A 34 7.13 20.72 -13.50
C VAL A 34 8.36 19.92 -13.05
N PHE A 35 9.36 20.61 -12.50
CA PHE A 35 10.55 19.96 -11.95
C PHE A 35 10.24 19.30 -10.59
N GLY A 36 10.42 18.00 -10.49
CA GLY A 36 10.27 17.22 -9.26
C GLY A 36 11.56 17.14 -8.45
N GLY A 37 11.59 17.81 -7.31
CA GLY A 37 12.70 17.88 -6.36
C GLY A 37 13.00 16.59 -5.62
N GLY A 38 12.21 15.52 -5.78
CA GLY A 38 12.53 14.20 -5.24
C GLY A 38 13.90 13.70 -5.72
N ALA A 39 14.27 14.00 -6.97
CA ALA A 39 15.59 13.69 -7.52
C ALA A 39 16.74 14.40 -6.78
N LEU A 40 16.49 15.53 -6.13
CA LEU A 40 17.48 16.26 -5.33
C LEU A 40 17.60 15.71 -3.90
N SER A 41 17.42 14.40 -3.71
CA SER A 41 17.45 13.74 -2.41
C SER A 41 18.25 12.43 -2.43
N HIS A 42 18.69 11.99 -1.24
CA HIS A 42 19.40 10.72 -1.06
C HIS A 42 18.55 9.47 -1.38
N GLN A 43 17.25 9.63 -1.63
CA GLN A 43 16.41 8.52 -2.05
C GLN A 43 16.77 8.04 -3.46
N TYR A 44 17.29 8.95 -4.31
CA TYR A 44 17.59 8.69 -5.72
C TYR A 44 19.04 8.97 -6.10
N ASN A 45 19.77 9.81 -5.36
CA ASN A 45 21.12 10.24 -5.74
C ASN A 45 22.12 10.17 -4.59
N SER A 46 23.41 10.03 -4.94
CA SER A 46 24.52 10.02 -3.99
C SER A 46 24.84 11.43 -3.46
N GLU A 47 25.50 11.48 -2.29
CA GLU A 47 26.04 12.74 -1.74
C GLU A 47 26.99 13.43 -2.72
N GLU A 48 27.81 12.68 -3.45
CA GLU A 48 28.74 13.21 -4.45
C GLU A 48 28.02 13.99 -5.55
N LEU A 49 26.92 13.46 -6.08
CA LEU A 49 26.14 14.17 -7.11
C LEU A 49 25.45 15.41 -6.52
N LEU A 50 24.89 15.29 -5.32
CA LEU A 50 24.09 16.35 -4.68
C LEU A 50 24.93 17.52 -4.16
N SER A 51 26.17 17.25 -3.74
CA SER A 51 27.11 18.28 -3.26
C SER A 51 27.90 18.97 -4.38
N GLY A 52 27.84 18.45 -5.60
CA GLY A 52 28.47 19.04 -6.80
C GLY A 52 27.67 20.19 -7.44
N ASP A 53 28.08 20.58 -8.64
CA ASP A 53 27.43 21.63 -9.46
C ASP A 53 26.19 21.13 -10.23
N THR A 54 25.97 19.81 -10.24
CA THR A 54 24.94 19.15 -11.06
C THR A 54 23.52 19.62 -10.73
N PRO A 55 23.09 19.76 -9.46
CA PRO A 55 21.79 20.33 -9.13
C PRO A 55 21.58 21.73 -9.70
N LEU A 56 22.57 22.62 -9.56
CA LEU A 56 22.51 23.99 -10.07
C LEU A 56 22.34 24.00 -11.60
N ARG A 57 23.17 23.24 -12.32
CA ARG A 57 23.12 23.13 -13.79
C ARG A 57 21.80 22.57 -14.28
N THR A 58 21.29 21.53 -13.61
CA THR A 58 20.01 20.91 -13.97
C THR A 58 18.83 21.87 -13.79
N VAL A 59 18.80 22.61 -12.67
CA VAL A 59 17.78 23.65 -12.42
C VAL A 59 17.88 24.79 -13.43
N GLN A 60 19.10 25.26 -13.74
CA GLN A 60 19.31 26.32 -14.73
C GLN A 60 18.82 25.91 -16.12
N LEU A 61 19.17 24.70 -16.58
CA LEU A 61 18.74 24.19 -17.87
C LEU A 61 17.20 24.05 -17.93
N ALA A 62 16.57 23.56 -16.86
CA ALA A 62 15.11 23.45 -16.78
C ALA A 62 14.44 24.83 -16.94
N LEU A 63 14.91 25.85 -16.22
CA LEU A 63 14.40 27.22 -16.34
C LEU A 63 14.55 27.78 -17.75
N ARG A 64 15.72 27.58 -18.38
CA ARG A 64 15.98 28.01 -19.75
C ARG A 64 15.10 27.29 -20.78
N TYR A 65 14.63 26.08 -20.48
CA TYR A 65 13.63 25.37 -21.29
C TYR A 65 12.18 25.80 -21.06
N GLY A 66 11.90 26.69 -20.10
CA GLY A 66 10.54 27.12 -19.74
C GLY A 66 9.91 26.30 -18.60
N ILE A 67 10.62 25.34 -18.02
CA ILE A 67 10.19 24.58 -16.84
C ILE A 67 10.33 25.52 -15.62
N THR A 68 9.30 26.31 -15.40
CA THR A 68 9.27 27.44 -14.45
C THR A 68 8.43 27.15 -13.20
N ALA A 69 8.31 25.88 -12.83
CA ALA A 69 7.68 25.45 -11.59
C ALA A 69 8.42 24.25 -11.00
N PHE A 70 8.55 24.25 -9.68
CA PHE A 70 9.28 23.24 -8.92
C PHE A 70 8.41 22.69 -7.80
N ASP A 71 8.36 21.37 -7.67
CA ASP A 71 7.72 20.65 -6.58
C ASP A 71 8.78 19.97 -5.71
N THR A 72 8.85 20.27 -4.42
CA THR A 72 9.79 19.64 -3.48
C THR A 72 9.07 19.23 -2.19
N SER A 73 9.78 18.91 -1.10
CA SER A 73 9.19 18.58 0.20
C SER A 73 10.21 18.71 1.32
N ALA A 74 9.76 19.07 2.53
CA ALA A 74 10.54 18.96 3.76
C ALA A 74 11.03 17.52 4.05
N TYR A 75 10.35 16.49 3.52
CA TYR A 75 10.76 15.09 3.64
C TYR A 75 11.92 14.70 2.70
N TYR A 76 12.16 15.46 1.62
CA TYR A 76 13.12 15.07 0.57
C TYR A 76 14.57 15.42 0.92
N GLY A 77 14.99 15.18 2.17
CA GLY A 77 16.35 15.43 2.64
C GLY A 77 16.84 16.84 2.28
N PRO A 78 17.95 17.00 1.54
CA PRO A 78 18.53 18.30 1.22
C PRO A 78 17.80 19.06 0.09
N SER A 79 16.75 18.50 -0.51
CA SER A 79 16.12 19.02 -1.73
C SER A 79 15.74 20.51 -1.66
N GLU A 80 15.08 20.95 -0.60
CA GLU A 80 14.69 22.37 -0.44
C GLU A 80 15.92 23.29 -0.34
N ILE A 81 17.00 22.84 0.31
CA ILE A 81 18.24 23.61 0.48
C ILE A 81 18.96 23.73 -0.87
N LEU A 82 19.11 22.60 -1.59
CA LEU A 82 19.77 22.56 -2.89
C LEU A 82 19.02 23.41 -3.91
N LEU A 83 17.69 23.28 -3.96
CA LEU A 83 16.84 24.07 -4.84
C LEU A 83 16.90 25.56 -4.49
N GLY A 84 16.81 25.92 -3.20
CA GLY A 84 16.92 27.30 -2.73
C GLY A 84 18.27 27.94 -3.09
N ASN A 85 19.37 27.21 -2.89
CA ASN A 85 20.71 27.67 -3.27
C ASN A 85 20.85 27.87 -4.78
N ALA A 86 20.34 26.94 -5.58
CA ALA A 86 20.37 27.04 -7.03
C ALA A 86 19.59 28.27 -7.53
N LEU A 87 18.35 28.43 -7.07
CA LEU A 87 17.50 29.56 -7.47
C LEU A 87 18.06 30.91 -7.01
N LYS A 88 18.67 30.98 -5.83
CA LYS A 88 19.35 32.18 -5.35
C LYS A 88 20.56 32.55 -6.23
N ALA A 89 21.36 31.56 -6.64
CA ALA A 89 22.48 31.78 -7.54
C ALA A 89 22.01 32.28 -8.92
N LEU A 90 20.85 31.80 -9.37
CA LEU A 90 20.26 32.13 -10.67
C LEU A 90 19.37 33.39 -10.67
N LYS A 91 19.23 34.10 -9.54
CA LYS A 91 18.26 35.20 -9.37
C LYS A 91 18.36 36.34 -10.40
N ASN A 92 19.56 36.57 -10.96
CA ASN A 92 19.79 37.64 -11.94
C ASN A 92 19.26 37.25 -13.34
N GLU A 93 19.25 35.95 -13.64
CA GLU A 93 18.68 35.40 -14.89
C GLU A 93 17.19 35.08 -14.71
N PHE A 94 16.82 34.53 -13.55
CA PHE A 94 15.47 34.10 -13.21
C PHE A 94 15.03 34.68 -11.86
N PRO A 95 14.40 35.87 -11.83
CA PRO A 95 13.92 36.47 -10.59
C PRO A 95 12.79 35.65 -9.95
N ARG A 96 12.59 35.76 -8.63
CA ARG A 96 11.59 34.96 -7.88
C ARG A 96 10.17 34.99 -8.49
N SER A 97 9.78 36.09 -9.12
CA SER A 97 8.48 36.26 -9.79
C SER A 97 8.34 35.49 -11.11
N SER A 98 9.43 34.96 -11.68
CA SER A 98 9.39 34.25 -12.97
C SER A 98 9.14 32.75 -12.84
N TYR A 99 9.12 32.20 -11.62
CA TYR A 99 8.89 30.78 -11.36
C TYR A 99 7.96 30.56 -10.16
N GLN A 100 7.45 29.32 -10.03
CA GLN A 100 6.56 28.92 -8.95
C GLN A 100 7.20 27.83 -8.08
N LEU A 101 7.02 27.94 -6.76
CA LEU A 101 7.52 26.98 -5.79
C LEU A 101 6.38 26.28 -5.06
N MET A 102 6.39 24.95 -5.17
CA MET A 102 5.49 24.06 -4.48
C MET A 102 6.29 23.19 -3.52
N THR A 103 5.84 23.08 -2.28
CA THR A 103 6.45 22.17 -1.30
C THR A 103 5.38 21.46 -0.49
N LYS A 104 5.80 20.64 0.47
CA LYS A 104 4.91 19.79 1.26
C LYS A 104 5.32 19.81 2.73
N CYS A 105 4.32 19.70 3.61
CA CYS A 105 4.45 19.60 5.05
C CYS A 105 3.64 18.39 5.58
N GLY A 106 3.83 18.05 6.85
CA GLY A 106 3.11 16.95 7.51
C GLY A 106 3.84 15.61 7.51
N ARG A 107 4.81 15.40 6.61
CA ARG A 107 5.74 14.25 6.62
C ARG A 107 7.18 14.73 6.79
N TYR A 108 7.90 14.16 7.75
CA TYR A 108 9.29 14.55 8.07
C TYR A 108 10.28 13.38 8.05
N GLY A 109 9.76 12.15 7.95
CA GLY A 109 10.56 10.93 7.89
C GLY A 109 9.76 9.78 7.30
N MET A 110 10.39 8.60 7.24
CA MET A 110 9.76 7.43 6.61
C MET A 110 8.44 7.03 7.29
N ARG A 111 8.39 7.13 8.63
CA ARG A 111 7.22 6.86 9.49
C ARG A 111 6.87 8.04 10.41
N ASP A 112 7.39 9.22 10.10
CA ASP A 112 7.22 10.42 10.91
C ASP A 112 6.24 11.37 10.21
N PHE A 113 5.02 11.37 10.72
CA PHE A 113 3.89 12.17 10.26
C PHE A 113 3.36 13.00 11.41
N ASP A 114 3.40 14.32 11.28
CA ASP A 114 2.89 15.24 12.29
C ASP A 114 2.14 16.40 11.64
N TYR A 115 0.82 16.32 11.80
CA TYR A 115 -0.18 17.24 11.26
C TYR A 115 -0.69 18.23 12.30
N MET A 116 -0.04 18.32 13.48
CA MET A 116 -0.39 19.35 14.44
C MET A 116 -0.23 20.75 13.82
N PRO A 117 -1.22 21.65 13.99
CA PRO A 117 -1.18 23.00 13.41
C PRO A 117 0.15 23.73 13.66
N THR A 118 0.66 23.68 14.90
CA THR A 118 1.96 24.28 15.26
C THR A 118 3.10 23.71 14.43
N ARG A 119 3.14 22.39 14.25
CA ARG A 119 4.18 21.72 13.47
C ARG A 119 4.08 22.03 11.98
N ILE A 120 2.86 22.07 11.43
CA ILE A 120 2.61 22.46 10.04
C ILE A 120 3.17 23.86 9.78
N ARG A 121 2.85 24.83 10.66
CA ARG A 121 3.39 26.19 10.58
C ARG A 121 4.91 26.22 10.65
N GLU A 122 5.49 25.56 11.65
CA GLU A 122 6.95 25.47 11.81
C GLU A 122 7.61 24.93 10.55
N SER A 123 7.08 23.85 10.00
CA SER A 123 7.60 23.25 8.77
C SER A 123 7.57 24.23 7.61
N VAL A 124 6.47 24.92 7.39
CA VAL A 124 6.34 25.88 6.27
C VAL A 124 7.32 27.04 6.43
N ILE A 125 7.50 27.56 7.66
CA ILE A 125 8.49 28.61 7.95
C ILE A 125 9.92 28.10 7.65
N GLN A 126 10.24 26.87 8.04
CA GLN A 126 11.54 26.27 7.73
C GLN A 126 11.73 26.06 6.22
N SER A 127 10.68 25.66 5.50
CA SER A 127 10.72 25.54 4.03
C SER A 127 10.99 26.88 3.36
N LEU A 128 10.36 27.98 3.81
CA LEU A 128 10.65 29.35 3.33
C LEU A 128 12.14 29.70 3.51
N GLN A 129 12.71 29.38 4.68
CA GLN A 129 14.13 29.61 4.98
C GLN A 129 15.05 28.78 4.07
N ARG A 130 14.80 27.47 3.92
CA ARG A 130 15.61 26.56 3.09
C ARG A 130 15.55 26.95 1.61
N LEU A 131 14.37 27.32 1.13
CA LEU A 131 14.14 27.79 -0.25
C LEU A 131 14.55 29.26 -0.46
N GLN A 132 14.89 29.98 0.60
CA GLN A 132 15.35 31.37 0.58
C GLN A 132 14.36 32.32 -0.11
N THR A 133 13.08 32.18 0.24
CA THR A 133 11.95 32.96 -0.31
C THR A 133 11.03 33.42 0.82
N ASP A 134 10.26 34.47 0.57
CA ASP A 134 9.28 35.06 1.48
C ASP A 134 7.85 34.49 1.31
N TYR A 135 7.56 33.89 0.16
CA TYR A 135 6.30 33.16 -0.07
C TYR A 135 6.49 31.85 -0.86
N LEU A 136 5.52 30.94 -0.69
CA LEU A 136 5.35 29.70 -1.46
C LEU A 136 4.11 29.79 -2.34
N ASP A 137 4.18 29.27 -3.56
CA ASP A 137 3.03 29.29 -4.49
C ASP A 137 2.01 28.21 -4.12
N VAL A 138 2.46 27.01 -3.74
CA VAL A 138 1.58 25.94 -3.23
C VAL A 138 2.23 25.23 -2.05
N VAL A 139 1.47 24.94 -1.00
CA VAL A 139 1.88 24.00 0.05
C VAL A 139 0.90 22.84 0.10
N HIS A 140 1.42 21.61 -0.04
CA HIS A 140 0.63 20.39 0.09
C HIS A 140 0.74 19.78 1.50
N LEU A 141 -0.37 19.23 2.00
CA LEU A 141 -0.31 18.21 3.05
C LEU A 141 0.15 16.87 2.43
N HIS A 142 1.23 16.28 2.96
CA HIS A 142 1.97 15.18 2.34
C HIS A 142 1.57 13.78 2.83
N ASP A 143 1.16 12.91 1.89
CA ASP A 143 0.82 11.51 2.12
C ASP A 143 -0.28 11.32 3.19
N LEU A 144 -1.44 11.91 2.87
CA LEU A 144 -2.62 11.90 3.73
C LEU A 144 -3.05 10.50 4.18
N GLU A 145 -2.78 9.47 3.39
CA GLU A 145 -3.18 8.08 3.67
C GLU A 145 -2.58 7.55 4.98
N PHE A 146 -1.47 8.10 5.47
CA PHE A 146 -0.87 7.69 6.74
C PHE A 146 -1.42 8.45 7.96
N VAL A 147 -2.28 9.45 7.74
CA VAL A 147 -2.81 10.31 8.81
C VAL A 147 -4.32 10.28 8.87
N CYS A 148 -5.00 10.25 7.71
CA CYS A 148 -6.45 10.21 7.64
C CYS A 148 -7.02 8.97 8.34
N THR A 149 -8.28 9.04 8.76
CA THR A 149 -8.95 7.85 9.29
C THR A 149 -9.08 6.82 8.15
N GLU A 150 -8.54 5.61 8.36
CA GLU A 150 -8.47 4.59 7.32
C GLU A 150 -9.87 4.11 6.92
N VAL A 151 -10.16 4.16 5.62
CA VAL A 151 -11.39 3.62 5.01
C VAL A 151 -10.99 2.87 3.75
N THR A 152 -10.33 1.72 3.94
CA THR A 152 -9.89 0.89 2.82
C THR A 152 -10.37 -0.56 3.00
N PRO A 153 -11.31 -1.04 2.15
CA PRO A 153 -11.78 -2.42 2.22
C PRO A 153 -10.76 -3.41 1.67
N ARG A 154 -9.76 -2.95 0.91
CA ARG A 154 -8.73 -3.77 0.26
C ARG A 154 -7.38 -3.08 0.29
N GLN A 155 -6.32 -3.84 0.55
CA GLN A 155 -4.96 -3.30 0.67
C GLN A 155 -4.17 -3.31 -0.65
N THR A 156 -4.66 -4.01 -1.68
CA THR A 156 -3.96 -4.17 -2.97
C THR A 156 -4.94 -4.14 -4.14
N GLY A 157 -4.39 -3.92 -5.34
CA GLY A 157 -5.10 -3.97 -6.61
C GLY A 157 -5.56 -2.61 -7.11
N ASN A 158 -6.36 -2.63 -8.18
CA ASN A 158 -6.99 -1.43 -8.72
C ASN A 158 -8.25 -1.09 -7.89
N HIS A 159 -8.32 0.16 -7.43
CA HIS A 159 -9.39 0.68 -6.58
C HIS A 159 -10.47 1.46 -7.36
N THR A 160 -10.58 1.32 -8.68
CA THR A 160 -11.61 2.00 -9.51
C THR A 160 -13.04 1.65 -9.12
N SER A 161 -13.28 0.47 -8.53
CA SER A 161 -14.58 0.12 -7.94
C SER A 161 -15.05 1.09 -6.84
N ALA A 162 -14.14 1.87 -6.25
CA ALA A 162 -14.47 2.95 -5.32
C ALA A 162 -15.32 4.06 -5.96
N LEU A 163 -15.30 4.18 -7.29
CA LEU A 163 -16.16 5.09 -8.04
C LEU A 163 -17.52 4.47 -8.39
N GLY A 164 -17.65 3.15 -8.26
CA GLY A 164 -18.84 2.39 -8.64
C GLY A 164 -19.55 1.76 -7.44
N GLU A 165 -19.69 0.44 -7.51
CA GLU A 165 -20.47 -0.38 -6.56
C GLU A 165 -19.92 -0.38 -5.12
N GLU A 166 -18.61 -0.21 -4.95
CA GLU A 166 -17.97 -0.22 -3.63
C GLU A 166 -17.83 1.16 -3.02
N LYS A 167 -18.40 2.22 -3.62
CA LYS A 167 -18.20 3.62 -3.18
C LYS A 167 -18.42 3.83 -1.67
N ALA A 168 -19.40 3.15 -1.08
CA ALA A 168 -19.67 3.23 0.35
C ALA A 168 -18.53 2.66 1.22
N ALA A 169 -17.93 1.55 0.80
CA ALA A 169 -16.84 0.90 1.54
C ALA A 169 -15.55 1.72 1.54
N TYR A 170 -15.39 2.64 0.58
CA TYR A 170 -14.29 3.61 0.52
C TYR A 170 -14.67 4.98 1.11
N GLY A 171 -15.85 5.12 1.72
CA GLY A 171 -16.31 6.38 2.31
C GLY A 171 -16.67 7.45 1.29
N LEU A 172 -17.05 7.06 0.07
CA LEU A 172 -17.40 7.93 -1.05
C LEU A 172 -18.90 7.92 -1.38
N ARG A 173 -19.75 7.40 -0.47
CA ARG A 173 -21.21 7.41 -0.64
C ARG A 173 -21.70 8.87 -0.74
N GLU A 174 -22.62 9.10 -1.68
CA GLU A 174 -23.32 10.37 -1.79
C GLU A 174 -24.10 10.67 -0.51
N GLY A 175 -23.98 11.89 0.01
CA GLY A 175 -24.56 12.34 1.28
C GLY A 175 -23.65 12.14 2.50
N GLU A 176 -22.52 11.42 2.35
CA GLU A 176 -21.53 11.22 3.42
C GLU A 176 -20.27 12.08 3.25
N GLU A 177 -20.24 13.02 2.30
CA GLU A 177 -19.04 13.79 1.92
C GLU A 177 -18.39 14.52 3.10
N GLY A 178 -19.19 15.15 3.96
CA GLY A 178 -18.71 15.91 5.11
C GLY A 178 -18.43 15.08 6.37
N GLN A 179 -18.60 13.76 6.32
CA GLN A 179 -18.51 12.91 7.51
C GLN A 179 -17.07 12.79 8.02
N ILE A 180 -16.81 13.32 9.22
CA ILE A 180 -15.56 13.09 9.97
C ILE A 180 -15.62 11.69 10.58
N ARG A 181 -14.74 10.78 10.16
CA ARG A 181 -14.82 9.36 10.57
C ARG A 181 -13.98 9.01 11.78
N GLY A 182 -13.07 9.88 12.19
CA GLY A 182 -12.21 9.68 13.35
C GLY A 182 -11.16 10.77 13.50
N GLU A 183 -10.26 10.60 14.45
CA GLU A 183 -9.24 11.60 14.80
C GLU A 183 -8.30 11.94 13.63
N GLY A 184 -8.01 10.99 12.75
CA GLY A 184 -7.15 11.21 11.59
C GLY A 184 -7.71 12.23 10.61
N ASP A 185 -9.01 12.15 10.34
CA ASP A 185 -9.73 13.12 9.53
C ASP A 185 -9.75 14.51 10.19
N GLN A 186 -9.95 14.57 11.51
CA GLN A 186 -9.90 15.84 12.25
C GLN A 186 -8.51 16.49 12.17
N LYS A 187 -7.43 15.72 12.34
CA LYS A 187 -6.05 16.20 12.19
C LYS A 187 -5.80 16.83 10.83
N ILE A 188 -6.38 16.28 9.76
CA ILE A 188 -6.27 16.86 8.42
C ILE A 188 -7.01 18.20 8.33
N LEU A 189 -8.23 18.30 8.87
CA LEU A 189 -8.98 19.54 8.88
C LEU A 189 -8.27 20.63 9.68
N ASP A 190 -7.69 20.29 10.83
CA ASP A 190 -6.94 21.22 11.67
C ASP A 190 -5.65 21.70 10.98
N ALA A 191 -4.90 20.78 10.35
CA ALA A 191 -3.71 21.11 9.55
C ALA A 191 -4.07 22.03 8.37
N PHE A 192 -5.16 21.72 7.67
CA PHE A 192 -5.63 22.51 6.54
C PHE A 192 -6.11 23.91 6.97
N ALA A 193 -6.76 24.02 8.13
CA ALA A 193 -7.13 25.30 8.73
C ALA A 193 -5.89 26.16 9.02
N GLU A 194 -4.81 25.56 9.51
CA GLU A 194 -3.58 26.30 9.75
C GLU A 194 -2.94 26.81 8.46
N LEU A 195 -2.90 25.99 7.40
CA LEU A 195 -2.46 26.46 6.09
C LEU A 195 -3.35 27.61 5.58
N ARG A 196 -4.67 27.60 5.82
CA ARG A 196 -5.55 28.73 5.47
C ARG A 196 -5.17 30.01 6.21
N LYS A 197 -4.82 29.95 7.50
CA LYS A 197 -4.29 31.13 8.22
C LYS A 197 -3.00 31.64 7.60
N MET A 198 -2.07 30.75 7.27
CA MET A 198 -0.81 31.11 6.58
C MET A 198 -1.05 31.71 5.19
N GLN A 199 -2.15 31.34 4.53
CA GLN A 199 -2.56 31.92 3.26
C GLN A 199 -3.05 33.37 3.44
N GLU A 200 -3.83 33.62 4.48
CA GLU A 200 -4.28 34.98 4.85
C GLU A 200 -3.11 35.88 5.27
N GLU A 201 -2.07 35.30 5.89
CA GLU A 201 -0.82 35.98 6.23
C GLU A 201 0.09 36.27 5.02
N GLY A 202 -0.23 35.71 3.84
CA GLY A 202 0.54 35.90 2.61
C GLY A 202 1.80 35.04 2.49
N LEU A 203 2.03 34.11 3.42
CA LEU A 203 3.18 33.18 3.38
C LEU A 203 3.02 32.09 2.31
N ILE A 204 1.77 31.72 2.03
CA ILE A 204 1.42 30.73 0.99
C ILE A 204 0.34 31.31 0.08
N ARG A 205 0.38 30.98 -1.21
CA ARG A 205 -0.66 31.44 -2.15
C ARG A 205 -1.80 30.46 -2.32
N HIS A 206 -1.51 29.15 -2.33
CA HIS A 206 -2.49 28.09 -2.57
C HIS A 206 -2.22 26.87 -1.68
N ILE A 207 -3.27 26.09 -1.42
CA ILE A 207 -3.19 24.91 -0.55
C ILE A 207 -3.57 23.67 -1.33
N GLY A 208 -2.69 22.68 -1.32
CA GLY A 208 -2.95 21.41 -1.95
C GLY A 208 -2.91 20.24 -0.98
N ILE A 209 -3.17 19.06 -1.53
CA ILE A 209 -2.95 17.78 -0.84
C ILE A 209 -2.27 16.80 -1.80
N THR A 210 -1.61 15.80 -1.24
CA THR A 210 -0.98 14.72 -2.01
C THR A 210 -0.96 13.41 -1.23
N GLY A 211 -0.84 12.31 -1.95
CA GLY A 211 -0.88 10.95 -1.43
C GLY A 211 -1.03 9.94 -2.57
N TYR A 212 -0.88 8.65 -2.25
CA TYR A 212 -0.94 7.59 -3.25
C TYR A 212 -2.37 7.20 -3.63
N PRO A 213 -3.28 6.82 -2.70
CA PRO A 213 -4.57 6.25 -3.09
C PRO A 213 -5.55 7.33 -3.57
N LEU A 214 -5.95 7.26 -4.83
CA LEU A 214 -6.86 8.25 -5.44
C LEU A 214 -8.21 8.38 -4.72
N TYR A 215 -8.76 7.27 -4.21
CA TYR A 215 -10.00 7.30 -3.43
C TYR A 215 -9.83 8.08 -2.12
N THR A 216 -8.64 8.04 -1.50
CA THR A 216 -8.35 8.80 -0.28
C THR A 216 -8.26 10.29 -0.60
N LEU A 217 -7.58 10.66 -1.70
CA LEU A 217 -7.52 12.05 -2.16
C LEU A 217 -8.91 12.61 -2.48
N LEU A 218 -9.76 11.83 -3.13
CA LEU A 218 -11.14 12.20 -3.42
C LEU A 218 -11.96 12.36 -2.12
N ARG A 219 -11.90 11.37 -1.22
CA ARG A 219 -12.62 11.38 0.06
C ARG A 219 -12.24 12.60 0.90
N ILE A 220 -10.94 12.88 1.04
CA ILE A 220 -10.46 14.00 1.84
C ILE A 220 -10.78 15.35 1.18
N SER A 221 -10.77 15.42 -0.14
CA SER A 221 -11.16 16.66 -0.84
C SER A 221 -12.65 16.95 -0.66
N LEU A 222 -13.51 15.92 -0.67
CA LEU A 222 -14.93 16.05 -0.33
C LEU A 222 -15.13 16.42 1.13
N LEU A 223 -14.39 15.80 2.05
CA LEU A 223 -14.42 16.14 3.47
C LEU A 223 -14.10 17.62 3.69
N ILE A 224 -13.03 18.13 3.09
CA ILE A 224 -12.64 19.54 3.17
C ILE A 224 -13.74 20.42 2.56
N LEU A 225 -14.23 20.10 1.35
CA LEU A 225 -15.25 20.88 0.66
C LEU A 225 -16.55 21.03 1.49
N HIS A 226 -16.96 19.96 2.16
CA HIS A 226 -18.25 19.88 2.86
C HIS A 226 -18.20 20.24 4.35
N ASN A 227 -17.04 20.66 4.88
CA ASN A 227 -16.90 21.14 6.25
C ASN A 227 -16.62 22.66 6.26
N PRO A 228 -17.61 23.52 6.55
CA PRO A 228 -17.37 24.96 6.69
C PRO A 228 -16.34 25.27 7.79
N PRO A 229 -15.52 26.33 7.65
CA PRO A 229 -15.56 27.36 6.62
C PRO A 229 -14.65 27.04 5.41
N PHE A 230 -14.24 25.79 5.21
CA PHE A 230 -13.26 25.45 4.19
C PHE A 230 -13.79 25.68 2.77
N LYS A 231 -12.85 26.03 1.89
CA LYS A 231 -13.03 26.12 0.43
C LYS A 231 -12.45 24.87 -0.22
N PRO A 232 -12.87 24.53 -1.46
CA PRO A 232 -12.27 23.43 -2.22
C PRO A 232 -10.74 23.48 -2.21
N VAL A 233 -10.12 22.30 -2.26
CA VAL A 233 -8.67 22.17 -2.35
C VAL A 233 -8.18 22.80 -3.65
N ASP A 234 -7.14 23.64 -3.57
CA ASP A 234 -6.65 24.39 -4.73
C ASP A 234 -5.92 23.47 -5.72
N ALA A 235 -5.12 22.52 -5.21
CA ALA A 235 -4.35 21.60 -6.04
C ALA A 235 -4.24 20.18 -5.46
N ILE A 236 -4.34 19.16 -6.32
CA ILE A 236 -3.98 17.78 -5.99
C ILE A 236 -2.79 17.36 -6.83
N LEU A 237 -1.76 16.83 -6.15
CA LEU A 237 -0.66 16.14 -6.79
C LEU A 237 -0.81 14.64 -6.52
N SER A 238 -1.05 13.86 -7.57
CA SER A 238 -1.10 12.40 -7.50
C SER A 238 0.13 11.80 -8.18
N TYR A 239 0.84 10.93 -7.48
CA TYR A 239 2.04 10.27 -8.01
C TYR A 239 1.75 8.82 -8.40
N SER A 240 2.42 8.35 -9.46
CA SER A 240 2.37 6.96 -9.95
C SER A 240 0.99 6.45 -10.40
N ASN A 241 -0.01 7.32 -10.52
CA ASN A 241 -1.38 6.98 -10.98
C ASN A 241 -1.71 7.40 -12.42
N LEU A 242 -0.74 8.01 -13.12
CA LEU A 242 -0.82 8.25 -14.56
C LEU A 242 0.54 7.95 -15.19
N ASN A 243 0.69 6.73 -15.70
CA ASN A 243 1.86 6.22 -16.41
C ASN A 243 1.47 4.94 -17.19
N LEU A 244 2.44 4.33 -17.89
CA LEU A 244 2.21 3.13 -18.71
C LEU A 244 1.64 1.93 -17.94
N GLN A 245 1.95 1.80 -16.65
CA GLN A 245 1.51 0.68 -15.83
C GLN A 245 0.18 0.97 -15.12
N ASN A 246 -0.06 2.23 -14.77
CA ASN A 246 -1.25 2.66 -14.03
C ASN A 246 -1.74 4.01 -14.56
N ASP A 247 -2.91 4.00 -15.19
CA ASP A 247 -3.61 5.17 -15.74
C ASP A 247 -4.90 5.52 -14.97
N THR A 248 -5.08 4.98 -13.75
CA THR A 248 -6.29 5.13 -12.93
C THR A 248 -6.65 6.58 -12.62
N LEU A 249 -5.68 7.52 -12.65
CA LEU A 249 -5.97 8.94 -12.48
C LEU A 249 -6.97 9.46 -13.53
N LEU A 250 -6.99 8.89 -14.74
CA LEU A 250 -7.93 9.28 -15.79
C LEU A 250 -9.38 9.02 -15.38
N GLU A 251 -9.64 7.93 -14.65
CA GLU A 251 -10.99 7.59 -14.15
C GLU A 251 -11.40 8.47 -12.96
N PHE A 252 -10.44 8.83 -12.09
CA PHE A 252 -10.70 9.67 -10.92
C PHE A 252 -10.72 11.18 -11.24
N ALA A 253 -10.08 11.63 -12.32
CA ALA A 253 -9.94 13.05 -12.64
C ALA A 253 -11.28 13.80 -12.72
N PRO A 254 -12.34 13.28 -13.39
CA PRO A 254 -13.65 13.94 -13.40
C PRO A 254 -14.24 14.08 -11.98
N GLN A 255 -14.09 13.06 -11.13
CA GLN A 255 -14.60 13.11 -9.76
C GLN A 255 -13.86 14.15 -8.90
N LEU A 256 -12.53 14.26 -9.07
CA LEU A 256 -11.74 15.25 -8.36
C LEU A 256 -12.07 16.69 -8.83
N LEU A 257 -12.16 16.90 -10.14
CA LEU A 257 -12.40 18.23 -10.72
C LEU A 257 -13.85 18.70 -10.52
N GLU A 258 -14.83 17.83 -10.75
CA GLU A 258 -16.25 18.22 -10.77
C GLU A 258 -16.92 18.01 -9.42
N ARG A 259 -16.81 16.82 -8.84
CA ARG A 259 -17.49 16.48 -7.57
C ARG A 259 -16.80 17.14 -6.38
N ALA A 260 -15.47 17.03 -6.29
CA ALA A 260 -14.70 17.65 -5.21
C ALA A 260 -14.23 19.08 -5.50
N GLN A 261 -14.55 19.62 -6.69
CA GLN A 261 -14.25 21.00 -7.10
C GLN A 261 -12.77 21.39 -6.99
N VAL A 262 -11.87 20.42 -7.18
CA VAL A 262 -10.43 20.64 -7.15
C VAL A 262 -10.05 21.48 -8.37
N ARG A 263 -9.29 22.55 -8.15
CA ARG A 263 -9.05 23.56 -9.19
C ARG A 263 -7.90 23.21 -10.13
N GLN A 264 -6.92 22.43 -9.67
CA GLN A 264 -5.79 21.98 -10.46
C GLN A 264 -5.39 20.55 -10.08
N LEU A 265 -5.31 19.66 -11.06
CA LEU A 265 -4.66 18.35 -10.89
C LEU A 265 -3.22 18.43 -11.42
N LEU A 266 -2.32 17.68 -10.79
CA LEU A 266 -0.97 17.41 -11.26
C LEU A 266 -0.74 15.90 -11.23
N ALA A 267 -0.13 15.38 -12.29
CA ALA A 267 0.37 14.01 -12.34
C ALA A 267 1.86 14.02 -12.01
N ALA A 268 2.32 13.08 -11.20
CA ALA A 268 3.72 12.98 -10.80
C ALA A 268 4.25 11.56 -10.93
N SER A 269 5.57 11.43 -10.92
CA SER A 269 6.26 10.14 -11.06
C SER A 269 5.83 9.37 -12.32
N PRO A 270 6.06 9.92 -13.53
CA PRO A 270 5.80 9.19 -14.79
C PRO A 270 6.57 7.86 -14.84
N PHE A 271 7.68 7.77 -14.10
CA PHE A 271 8.50 6.57 -13.99
C PHE A 271 8.08 5.62 -12.87
N SER A 272 6.95 5.88 -12.20
CA SER A 272 6.52 5.17 -11.00
C SER A 272 7.69 4.97 -10.02
N MET A 273 8.26 6.08 -9.54
CA MET A 273 9.39 6.11 -8.60
C MET A 273 10.66 5.35 -9.09
N GLY A 274 10.90 5.38 -10.39
CA GLY A 274 12.07 4.77 -11.05
C GLY A 274 11.82 3.37 -11.58
N LEU A 275 10.66 2.77 -11.29
CA LEU A 275 10.26 1.47 -11.83
C LEU A 275 10.33 1.45 -13.36
N LEU A 276 9.67 2.40 -14.03
CA LEU A 276 9.57 2.48 -15.49
C LEU A 276 10.78 3.16 -16.13
N THR A 277 11.99 2.74 -15.74
CA THR A 277 13.26 3.15 -16.33
C THR A 277 14.06 1.92 -16.75
N ASP A 278 15.03 2.09 -17.66
CA ASP A 278 15.85 0.98 -18.13
C ASP A 278 16.74 0.37 -17.02
N ALA A 279 17.08 1.17 -16.00
CA ALA A 279 17.85 0.72 -14.84
C ALA A 279 16.99 -0.06 -13.82
N GLY A 280 15.67 0.07 -13.91
CA GLY A 280 14.74 -0.44 -12.92
C GLY A 280 14.69 0.39 -11.63
N PRO A 281 13.78 0.03 -10.71
CA PRO A 281 13.52 0.80 -9.51
C PRO A 281 14.64 0.66 -8.47
N PRO A 282 14.78 1.63 -7.55
CA PRO A 282 15.61 1.50 -6.37
C PRO A 282 15.29 0.25 -5.53
N SER A 283 16.25 -0.18 -4.71
CA SER A 283 16.10 -1.38 -3.86
C SER A 283 14.91 -1.29 -2.89
N TRP A 284 14.62 -0.09 -2.38
CA TRP A 284 13.53 0.17 -1.44
C TRP A 284 12.13 0.19 -2.06
N HIS A 285 12.00 0.14 -3.40
CA HIS A 285 10.71 0.32 -4.08
C HIS A 285 9.69 -0.79 -3.71
N PRO A 286 8.41 -0.46 -3.46
CA PRO A 286 7.41 -1.43 -2.99
C PRO A 286 6.89 -2.40 -4.06
N ALA A 287 7.47 -2.40 -5.27
CA ALA A 287 6.99 -3.23 -6.36
C ALA A 287 7.27 -4.71 -6.07
N SER A 288 6.28 -5.56 -6.33
CA SER A 288 6.41 -7.01 -6.18
C SER A 288 7.47 -7.58 -7.13
N PRO A 289 8.05 -8.76 -6.84
CA PRO A 289 8.98 -9.43 -7.75
C PRO A 289 8.39 -9.63 -9.16
N THR A 290 7.12 -10.01 -9.25
CA THR A 290 6.42 -10.16 -10.53
C THR A 290 6.38 -8.83 -11.30
N LEU A 291 6.01 -7.73 -10.64
CA LEU A 291 5.95 -6.43 -11.27
C LEU A 291 7.34 -5.95 -11.73
N ARG A 292 8.38 -6.14 -10.90
CA ARG A 292 9.77 -5.84 -11.25
C ARG A 292 10.22 -6.64 -12.49
N SER A 293 9.87 -7.92 -12.57
CA SER A 293 10.17 -8.77 -13.73
C SER A 293 9.44 -8.31 -14.99
N ALA A 294 8.16 -7.97 -14.87
CA ALA A 294 7.36 -7.42 -15.96
C ALA A 294 7.97 -6.11 -16.49
N THR A 295 8.41 -5.23 -15.59
CA THR A 295 9.07 -3.99 -15.98
C THR A 295 10.41 -4.24 -16.68
N ALA A 296 11.21 -5.20 -16.23
CA ALA A 296 12.45 -5.57 -16.92
C ALA A 296 12.18 -6.10 -18.34
N LYS A 297 11.13 -6.92 -18.52
CA LYS A 297 10.67 -7.37 -19.84
C LYS A 297 10.23 -6.20 -20.72
N ALA A 298 9.41 -5.28 -20.18
CA ALA A 298 8.99 -4.07 -20.90
C ALA A 298 10.16 -3.20 -21.36
N ALA A 299 11.19 -3.02 -20.52
CA ALA A 299 12.39 -2.28 -20.88
C ALA A 299 13.17 -2.95 -22.02
N GLN A 300 13.26 -4.29 -22.03
CA GLN A 300 13.88 -5.04 -23.12
C GLN A 300 13.10 -4.89 -24.43
N GLU A 301 11.76 -4.94 -24.38
CA GLU A 301 10.91 -4.76 -25.56
C GLU A 301 11.04 -3.35 -26.16
N CYS A 302 11.03 -2.30 -25.33
CA CYS A 302 11.29 -0.93 -25.78
C CYS A 302 12.66 -0.83 -26.46
N LYS A 303 13.71 -1.38 -25.82
CA LYS A 303 15.08 -1.33 -26.34
C LYS A 303 15.21 -2.04 -27.69
N ALA A 304 14.53 -3.17 -27.87
CA ALA A 304 14.50 -3.89 -29.15
C ALA A 304 13.88 -3.07 -30.29
N ARG A 305 13.04 -2.08 -29.96
CA ARG A 305 12.41 -1.13 -30.89
C ARG A 305 13.08 0.24 -30.90
N GLY A 306 14.29 0.36 -30.34
CA GLY A 306 15.11 1.58 -30.41
C GLY A 306 14.69 2.72 -29.47
N ARG A 307 13.85 2.45 -28.46
CA ARG A 307 13.36 3.45 -27.50
C ARG A 307 13.62 3.00 -26.07
N SER A 308 13.81 3.92 -25.12
CA SER A 308 13.88 3.56 -23.69
C SER A 308 12.49 3.45 -23.07
N LEU A 309 12.37 2.70 -21.97
CA LEU A 309 11.10 2.63 -21.25
C LEU A 309 10.73 4.00 -20.64
N ALA A 310 11.72 4.76 -20.20
CA ALA A 310 11.51 6.11 -19.66
C ALA A 310 10.99 7.09 -20.73
N ASP A 311 11.49 7.01 -21.96
CA ASP A 311 10.96 7.79 -23.08
C ASP A 311 9.49 7.44 -23.36
N LEU A 312 9.19 6.13 -23.42
CA LEU A 312 7.82 5.66 -23.67
C LEU A 312 6.87 6.11 -22.56
N ALA A 313 7.28 5.96 -21.30
CA ALA A 313 6.51 6.37 -20.12
C ALA A 313 6.24 7.88 -20.09
N THR A 314 7.27 8.69 -20.38
CA THR A 314 7.15 10.15 -20.45
C THR A 314 6.15 10.57 -21.53
N GLY A 315 6.29 10.01 -22.74
CA GLY A 315 5.40 10.31 -23.85
C GLY A 315 3.96 9.91 -23.57
N TYR A 316 3.75 8.74 -22.97
CA TYR A 316 2.42 8.29 -22.53
C TYR A 316 1.76 9.30 -21.59
N CYS A 317 2.46 9.74 -20.54
CA CYS A 317 1.96 10.73 -19.60
C CYS A 317 1.61 12.04 -20.30
N ILE A 318 2.51 12.58 -21.13
CA ILE A 318 2.31 13.87 -21.83
C ILE A 318 1.08 13.83 -22.75
N ARG A 319 0.86 12.71 -23.47
CA ARG A 319 -0.34 12.56 -24.31
C ARG A 319 -1.63 12.56 -23.48
N HIS A 320 -1.63 11.85 -22.35
CA HIS A 320 -2.84 11.64 -21.55
C HIS A 320 -3.15 12.78 -20.59
N THR A 321 -2.18 13.63 -20.24
CA THR A 321 -2.48 14.87 -19.52
C THR A 321 -3.23 15.89 -20.37
N GLY A 322 -3.30 15.68 -21.70
CA GLY A 322 -4.13 16.45 -22.63
C GLY A 322 -3.82 17.95 -22.63
N GLY A 323 -2.68 18.33 -22.05
CA GLY A 323 -2.28 19.70 -21.89
C GLY A 323 -2.93 20.50 -20.77
N ALA A 324 -3.82 19.91 -19.97
CA ALA A 324 -4.50 20.57 -18.84
C ALA A 324 -3.91 20.19 -17.47
N VAL A 325 -3.24 19.04 -17.41
CA VAL A 325 -2.61 18.51 -16.18
C VAL A 325 -1.08 18.63 -16.31
N PRO A 326 -0.41 19.46 -15.50
CA PRO A 326 1.05 19.48 -15.45
C PRO A 326 1.63 18.11 -15.05
N LEU A 327 2.74 17.74 -15.68
CA LEU A 327 3.50 16.55 -15.34
C LEU A 327 4.73 16.90 -14.50
N VAL A 328 4.79 16.39 -13.27
CA VAL A 328 5.94 16.54 -12.37
C VAL A 328 6.95 15.43 -12.64
N VAL A 329 8.14 15.81 -13.11
CA VAL A 329 9.21 14.89 -13.52
C VAL A 329 10.47 15.15 -12.71
N GLY A 330 11.05 14.11 -12.13
CA GLY A 330 12.32 14.23 -11.41
C GLY A 330 13.51 14.21 -12.36
N PHE A 331 14.42 15.18 -12.20
CA PHE A 331 15.66 15.27 -12.97
C PHE A 331 16.87 15.27 -12.03
N SER A 332 17.72 14.26 -12.17
CA SER A 332 18.99 14.14 -11.46
C SER A 332 20.11 14.88 -12.19
N ARG A 333 20.02 14.97 -13.52
CA ARG A 333 21.09 15.51 -14.39
C ARG A 333 20.53 16.31 -15.57
N PRO A 334 21.33 17.21 -16.16
CA PRO A 334 20.92 18.06 -17.28
C PRO A 334 20.43 17.27 -18.52
N ASN A 335 21.07 16.16 -18.85
CA ASN A 335 20.65 15.30 -19.97
C ASN A 335 19.22 14.76 -19.82
N GLU A 336 18.74 14.55 -18.59
CA GLU A 336 17.36 14.08 -18.37
C GLU A 336 16.34 15.20 -18.65
N VAL A 337 16.72 16.47 -18.44
CA VAL A 337 15.92 17.63 -18.85
C VAL A 337 15.86 17.71 -20.38
N HIS A 338 17.00 17.55 -21.05
CA HIS A 338 17.06 17.49 -22.52
C HIS A 338 16.13 16.40 -23.07
N GLU A 339 16.21 15.19 -22.53
CA GLU A 339 15.37 14.08 -22.99
C GLU A 339 13.89 14.31 -22.74
N CYS A 340 13.49 14.78 -21.56
CA CYS A 340 12.09 15.05 -21.29
C CYS A 340 11.51 16.13 -22.23
N VAL A 341 12.27 17.20 -22.49
CA VAL A 341 11.86 18.24 -23.44
C VAL A 341 11.83 17.72 -24.88
N ARG A 342 12.79 16.85 -25.27
CA ARG A 342 12.77 16.20 -26.58
C ARG A 342 11.50 15.36 -26.76
N VAL A 343 11.15 14.52 -25.78
CA VAL A 343 9.91 13.72 -25.80
C VAL A 343 8.69 14.61 -25.86
N TRP A 344 8.63 15.66 -25.05
CA TRP A 344 7.52 16.62 -25.10
C TRP A 344 7.36 17.25 -26.49
N ARG A 345 8.45 17.72 -27.10
CA ARG A 345 8.44 18.26 -28.47
C ARG A 345 8.01 17.23 -29.52
N GLU A 346 8.47 15.99 -29.39
CA GLU A 346 8.07 14.87 -30.25
C GLU A 346 6.54 14.66 -30.20
N ILE A 347 5.97 14.63 -28.98
CA ILE A 347 4.53 14.41 -28.79
C ILE A 347 3.68 15.58 -29.29
N GLU A 348 4.05 16.83 -28.98
CA GLU A 348 3.29 18.00 -29.39
C GLU A 348 3.42 18.30 -30.90
N GLY A 349 4.58 17.97 -31.48
CA GLY A 349 4.86 18.21 -32.89
C GLY A 349 4.38 17.10 -33.82
N SER A 350 4.07 15.90 -33.29
CA SER A 350 3.70 14.76 -34.13
C SER A 350 2.22 14.74 -34.48
N THR A 351 1.94 14.55 -35.77
CA THR A 351 0.60 14.24 -36.30
C THR A 351 0.34 12.73 -36.42
N ASP A 352 1.38 11.90 -36.32
CA ASP A 352 1.31 10.44 -36.38
C ASP A 352 2.05 9.81 -35.21
N ASN A 353 1.29 9.22 -34.29
CA ASN A 353 1.82 8.52 -33.12
C ASN A 353 1.64 7.00 -33.23
N SER A 354 1.36 6.46 -34.41
CA SER A 354 1.01 5.03 -34.62
C SER A 354 2.06 4.08 -34.06
N GLU A 355 3.34 4.26 -34.41
CA GLU A 355 4.42 3.40 -33.90
C GLU A 355 4.53 3.49 -32.38
N ARG A 356 4.45 4.70 -31.81
CA ARG A 356 4.50 4.89 -30.36
C ARG A 356 3.32 4.21 -29.67
N LEU A 357 2.10 4.38 -30.18
CA LEU A 357 0.89 3.74 -29.65
C LEU A 357 1.01 2.21 -29.67
N GLU A 358 1.57 1.64 -30.74
CA GLU A 358 1.83 0.21 -30.82
C GLU A 358 2.83 -0.25 -29.74
N GLN A 359 3.92 0.50 -29.54
CA GLN A 359 4.90 0.21 -28.48
C GLN A 359 4.28 0.32 -27.08
N GLU A 360 3.48 1.35 -26.83
CA GLU A 360 2.78 1.53 -25.56
C GLU A 360 1.82 0.36 -25.29
N GLU A 361 1.04 -0.09 -26.27
CA GLU A 361 0.17 -1.26 -26.09
C GLU A 361 0.93 -2.57 -25.89
N GLY A 362 2.09 -2.75 -26.54
CA GLY A 362 3.00 -3.86 -26.27
C GLY A 362 3.41 -3.90 -24.80
N VAL A 363 3.91 -2.76 -24.28
CA VAL A 363 4.30 -2.64 -22.87
C VAL A 363 3.12 -2.81 -21.92
N LYS A 364 1.95 -2.24 -22.23
CA LYS A 364 0.72 -2.45 -21.43
C LYS A 364 0.31 -3.92 -21.43
N SER A 365 0.51 -4.65 -22.54
CA SER A 365 0.28 -6.10 -22.59
C SER A 365 1.16 -6.87 -21.62
N VAL A 366 2.45 -6.52 -21.53
CA VAL A 366 3.37 -7.13 -20.57
C VAL A 366 2.87 -6.98 -19.13
N PHE A 367 2.36 -5.80 -18.76
CA PHE A 367 1.79 -5.59 -17.42
C PHE A 367 0.48 -6.36 -17.22
N ARG A 368 -0.41 -6.38 -18.22
CA ARG A 368 -1.66 -7.17 -18.15
C ARG A 368 -1.38 -8.67 -18.02
N GLU A 369 -0.38 -9.19 -18.71
CA GLU A 369 0.08 -10.58 -18.59
C GLU A 369 0.57 -10.88 -17.18
N ALA A 370 1.43 -10.03 -16.63
CA ALA A 370 1.94 -10.17 -15.27
C ALA A 370 0.84 -10.09 -14.20
N ASP A 371 -0.14 -9.19 -14.40
CA ASP A 371 -1.32 -9.09 -13.53
C ASP A 371 -2.21 -10.32 -13.66
N ASN A 372 -2.36 -10.89 -14.86
CA ASN A 372 -3.12 -12.12 -15.08
C ASN A 372 -2.41 -13.34 -14.49
N GLU A 373 -1.07 -13.42 -14.56
CA GLU A 373 -0.29 -14.46 -13.89
C GLU A 373 -0.39 -14.34 -12.37
N ASN A 374 -0.31 -13.12 -11.83
CA ASN A 374 -0.58 -12.85 -10.41
C ASN A 374 -2.03 -13.19 -10.04
N ARG A 375 -3.02 -12.83 -10.87
CA ARG A 375 -4.42 -13.19 -10.63
C ARG A 375 -4.63 -14.68 -10.77
N ASN A 376 -3.97 -15.40 -11.67
CA ASN A 376 -4.10 -16.84 -11.84
C ASN A 376 -3.39 -17.60 -10.72
N THR A 377 -2.28 -17.11 -10.19
CA THR A 377 -1.64 -17.61 -8.97
C THR A 377 -2.46 -17.27 -7.73
N HIS A 378 -3.09 -16.09 -7.67
CA HIS A 378 -4.04 -15.74 -6.62
C HIS A 378 -5.41 -16.40 -6.77
N LEU A 379 -5.86 -16.79 -7.98
CA LEU A 379 -7.10 -17.53 -8.26
C LEU A 379 -6.89 -19.03 -8.07
N SER A 380 -5.68 -19.53 -8.33
CA SER A 380 -5.27 -20.86 -7.90
C SER A 380 -5.07 -20.93 -6.38
N ALA A 381 -4.73 -19.81 -5.73
CA ALA A 381 -4.71 -19.65 -4.27
C ALA A 381 -6.07 -19.23 -3.65
N SER A 382 -7.01 -18.67 -4.41
CA SER A 382 -8.33 -18.20 -3.93
C SER A 382 -9.49 -19.12 -4.30
N ARG A 383 -9.25 -20.17 -5.10
CA ARG A 383 -9.95 -21.42 -4.81
C ARG A 383 -9.46 -21.85 -3.44
N GLN A 384 -10.31 -21.70 -2.42
CA GLN A 384 -10.04 -22.38 -1.15
C GLN A 384 -9.62 -23.82 -1.49
N PRO A 385 -8.44 -24.27 -1.05
CA PRO A 385 -7.97 -25.60 -1.38
C PRO A 385 -9.06 -26.61 -1.06
N HIS A 386 -9.34 -27.48 -2.01
CA HIS A 386 -10.30 -28.54 -1.83
C HIS A 386 -9.88 -29.35 -0.59
N MET A 387 -10.71 -29.34 0.45
CA MET A 387 -10.47 -30.17 1.63
C MET A 387 -11.09 -31.53 1.39
N ASP A 388 -10.26 -32.56 1.53
CA ASP A 388 -10.66 -33.94 1.49
C ASP A 388 -10.37 -34.56 2.87
N PRO A 389 -11.36 -35.15 3.54
CA PRO A 389 -11.15 -35.86 4.81
C PRO A 389 -9.97 -36.83 4.78
N SER A 390 -9.78 -37.55 3.68
CA SER A 390 -8.71 -38.55 3.53
C SER A 390 -7.29 -37.96 3.47
N THR A 391 -7.17 -36.65 3.24
CA THR A 391 -5.88 -35.94 3.15
C THR A 391 -5.73 -34.85 4.23
N THR A 392 -6.64 -34.84 5.21
CA THR A 392 -6.70 -33.83 6.27
C THR A 392 -6.39 -34.45 7.62
N ILE A 393 -5.50 -33.81 8.39
CA ILE A 393 -5.20 -34.19 9.77
C ILE A 393 -5.50 -33.03 10.74
N PHE A 394 -6.06 -33.36 11.89
CA PHE A 394 -6.33 -32.40 12.96
C PHE A 394 -5.23 -32.45 14.02
N LEU A 395 -4.78 -31.28 14.45
CA LEU A 395 -3.72 -31.10 15.44
C LEU A 395 -4.26 -30.32 16.63
N LEU A 396 -4.33 -30.97 17.79
CA LEU A 396 -4.72 -30.36 19.06
C LEU A 396 -3.47 -29.95 19.84
N CYS A 397 -3.27 -28.64 19.97
CA CYS A 397 -2.13 -28.05 20.65
C CYS A 397 -2.45 -27.80 22.12
N ASP A 398 -1.78 -28.54 23.01
CA ASP A 398 -1.52 -28.17 24.41
C ASP A 398 -2.76 -27.80 25.24
N LEU A 399 -3.93 -28.38 24.94
CA LEU A 399 -5.18 -28.14 25.66
C LEU A 399 -5.20 -28.92 27.00
N GLN A 400 -4.32 -28.54 27.92
CA GLN A 400 -4.06 -29.21 29.20
C GLN A 400 -4.86 -28.64 30.38
N GLU A 401 -5.13 -29.48 31.38
CA GLU A 401 -5.97 -29.16 32.54
C GLU A 401 -5.53 -27.89 33.29
N LYS A 402 -4.22 -27.68 33.45
CA LYS A 402 -3.71 -26.51 34.20
C LYS A 402 -4.00 -25.18 33.52
N PHE A 403 -4.30 -25.16 32.22
CA PHE A 403 -4.64 -23.93 31.51
C PHE A 403 -6.06 -23.44 31.76
N ARG A 404 -6.93 -24.27 32.35
CA ARG A 404 -8.35 -23.97 32.60
C ARG A 404 -8.59 -22.63 33.32
N SER A 405 -7.71 -22.27 34.24
CA SER A 405 -7.85 -21.07 35.07
C SER A 405 -7.21 -19.81 34.48
N VAL A 406 -6.39 -19.94 33.43
CA VAL A 406 -5.58 -18.83 32.89
C VAL A 406 -5.93 -18.47 31.46
N ILE A 407 -6.48 -19.39 30.67
CA ILE A 407 -6.87 -19.14 29.29
C ILE A 407 -8.28 -18.57 29.23
N TYR A 408 -8.42 -17.46 28.52
CA TYR A 408 -9.70 -16.81 28.31
C TYR A 408 -10.67 -17.73 27.57
N GLY A 409 -11.89 -17.92 28.10
CA GLY A 409 -12.92 -18.73 27.46
C GLY A 409 -12.53 -20.20 27.24
N PHE A 410 -11.69 -20.78 28.11
CA PHE A 410 -11.17 -22.14 27.97
C PHE A 410 -12.27 -23.20 27.72
N GLU A 411 -13.40 -23.10 28.43
CA GLU A 411 -14.54 -24.01 28.25
C GLU A 411 -15.15 -23.96 26.85
N HIS A 412 -15.13 -22.80 26.20
CA HIS A 412 -15.58 -22.64 24.81
C HIS A 412 -14.58 -23.26 23.83
N VAL A 413 -13.27 -23.15 24.09
CA VAL A 413 -12.23 -23.82 23.31
C VAL A 413 -12.40 -25.34 23.39
N VAL A 414 -12.66 -25.88 24.58
CA VAL A 414 -12.94 -27.30 24.80
C VAL A 414 -14.22 -27.71 24.06
N ALA A 415 -15.30 -26.95 24.17
CA ALA A 415 -16.57 -27.27 23.50
C ALA A 415 -16.41 -27.34 21.97
N SER A 416 -15.78 -26.33 21.36
CA SER A 416 -15.48 -26.33 19.92
C SER A 416 -14.55 -27.47 19.52
N THR A 417 -13.53 -27.76 20.34
CA THR A 417 -12.62 -28.89 20.14
C THR A 417 -13.39 -30.21 20.09
N ASN A 418 -14.24 -30.49 21.09
CA ASN A 418 -15.03 -31.72 21.14
C ASN A 418 -16.00 -31.85 19.96
N LYS A 419 -16.66 -30.77 19.54
CA LYS A 419 -17.45 -30.76 18.30
C LYS A 419 -16.58 -31.15 17.10
N THR A 420 -15.40 -30.57 16.96
CA THR A 420 -14.47 -30.91 15.88
C THR A 420 -14.00 -32.37 15.95
N LEU A 421 -13.77 -32.93 17.15
CA LEU A 421 -13.45 -34.36 17.30
C LEU A 421 -14.58 -35.27 16.83
N ARG A 422 -15.84 -34.91 17.10
CA ARG A 422 -17.02 -35.65 16.60
C ARG A 422 -17.08 -35.63 15.07
N VAL A 423 -16.79 -34.49 14.46
CA VAL A 423 -16.71 -34.35 12.99
C VAL A 423 -15.53 -35.15 12.42
N ALA A 424 -14.34 -35.04 13.01
CA ALA A 424 -13.16 -35.79 12.61
C ALA A 424 -13.43 -37.30 12.64
N LYS A 425 -14.07 -37.79 13.71
CA LYS A 425 -14.49 -39.19 13.83
C LYS A 425 -15.45 -39.61 12.73
N LEU A 426 -16.49 -38.80 12.48
CA LEU A 426 -17.50 -39.10 11.48
C LEU A 426 -16.90 -39.20 10.07
N LEU A 427 -15.90 -38.36 9.77
CA LEU A 427 -15.27 -38.28 8.46
C LEU A 427 -13.99 -39.12 8.34
N GLY A 428 -13.59 -39.82 9.40
CA GLY A 428 -12.40 -40.67 9.41
C GLY A 428 -11.07 -39.92 9.40
N CYS A 429 -11.04 -38.67 9.86
CA CYS A 429 -9.81 -37.87 9.91
C CYS A 429 -8.96 -38.23 11.12
N GLU A 430 -7.65 -38.36 10.93
CA GLU A 430 -6.68 -38.56 12.01
C GLU A 430 -6.56 -37.30 12.90
N VAL A 431 -6.31 -37.52 14.19
CA VAL A 431 -6.12 -36.48 15.21
C VAL A 431 -4.83 -36.74 15.98
N LEU A 432 -3.91 -35.80 15.91
CA LEU A 432 -2.65 -35.78 16.65
C LEU A 432 -2.72 -34.74 17.78
N VAL A 433 -2.21 -35.08 18.96
CA VAL A 433 -2.23 -34.20 20.12
C VAL A 433 -0.81 -33.90 20.57
N THR A 434 -0.54 -32.66 21.00
CA THR A 434 0.66 -32.34 21.77
C THR A 434 0.31 -31.87 23.17
N THR A 435 1.25 -32.05 24.09
CA THR A 435 1.21 -31.44 25.42
C THR A 435 2.52 -30.69 25.65
N GLN A 436 2.46 -29.56 26.35
CA GLN A 436 3.63 -28.80 26.74
C GLN A 436 4.03 -29.23 28.16
N LYS A 437 5.23 -29.77 28.33
CA LYS A 437 5.80 -30.18 29.63
C LYS A 437 4.78 -30.89 30.53
N ALA A 438 4.18 -31.99 30.07
CA ALA A 438 3.06 -32.67 30.72
C ALA A 438 3.31 -32.98 32.21
N ARG A 439 4.56 -33.30 32.58
CA ARG A 439 4.95 -33.48 33.99
C ARG A 439 4.68 -32.25 34.87
N ALA A 440 4.83 -31.04 34.32
CA ALA A 440 4.64 -29.78 35.00
C ALA A 440 3.24 -29.19 34.77
N LEU A 441 2.69 -29.30 33.56
CA LEU A 441 1.43 -28.66 33.15
C LEU A 441 0.21 -29.61 33.13
N GLY A 442 0.40 -30.88 33.50
CA GLY A 442 -0.65 -31.89 33.53
C GLY A 442 -0.90 -32.54 32.15
N PRO A 443 -1.75 -33.57 32.08
CA PRO A 443 -2.16 -34.16 30.81
C PRO A 443 -3.11 -33.22 30.04
N THR A 444 -3.48 -33.61 28.83
CA THR A 444 -4.64 -33.04 28.13
C THR A 444 -5.84 -33.02 29.06
N ASP A 445 -6.61 -31.93 29.02
CA ASP A 445 -7.75 -31.76 29.91
C ASP A 445 -8.77 -32.90 29.74
N PRO A 446 -9.25 -33.53 30.84
CA PRO A 446 -10.12 -34.71 30.78
C PRO A 446 -11.50 -34.43 30.14
N SER A 447 -11.90 -33.17 30.00
CA SER A 447 -13.12 -32.82 29.27
C SER A 447 -12.96 -32.85 27.74
N VAL A 448 -11.74 -33.04 27.23
CA VAL A 448 -11.48 -33.32 25.81
C VAL A 448 -11.62 -34.82 25.56
N ASN A 449 -12.63 -35.21 24.79
CA ASN A 449 -13.02 -36.62 24.62
C ASN A 449 -12.19 -37.34 23.55
N LEU A 450 -10.89 -37.49 23.79
CA LEU A 450 -9.97 -38.19 22.88
C LEU A 450 -10.29 -39.68 22.75
N ASP A 451 -10.77 -40.32 23.82
CA ASP A 451 -11.11 -41.75 23.81
C ASP A 451 -12.19 -42.09 22.77
N SER A 452 -13.09 -41.14 22.49
CA SER A 452 -14.12 -41.31 21.47
C SER A 452 -13.54 -41.55 20.07
N LEU A 453 -12.32 -41.13 19.77
CA LEU A 453 -11.69 -41.25 18.46
C LEU A 453 -11.19 -42.67 18.15
N GLY A 454 -10.94 -43.50 19.17
CA GLY A 454 -10.33 -44.82 18.98
C GLY A 454 -9.01 -44.73 18.21
N ALA A 455 -8.88 -45.51 17.13
CA ALA A 455 -7.69 -45.55 16.29
C ALA A 455 -7.39 -44.23 15.54
N LEU A 456 -8.35 -43.31 15.45
CA LEU A 456 -8.13 -42.00 14.83
C LEU A 456 -7.31 -41.06 15.71
N HIS A 457 -7.21 -41.33 17.02
CA HIS A 457 -6.23 -40.65 17.87
C HIS A 457 -4.86 -41.31 17.67
N VAL A 458 -4.02 -40.68 16.86
CA VAL A 458 -2.76 -41.28 16.39
C VAL A 458 -1.61 -41.15 17.38
N GLY A 459 -1.76 -40.29 18.39
CA GLY A 459 -0.81 -40.16 19.49
C GLY A 459 -0.89 -38.82 20.21
N THR A 460 -0.42 -38.83 21.46
CA THR A 460 -0.16 -37.64 22.27
C THR A 460 1.34 -37.51 22.50
N PHE A 461 1.93 -36.41 22.05
CA PHE A 461 3.37 -36.16 22.12
C PHE A 461 3.67 -35.05 23.12
N ASP A 462 4.40 -35.36 24.19
CA ASP A 462 4.86 -34.35 25.15
C ASP A 462 6.09 -33.61 24.62
N LYS A 463 6.11 -32.28 24.77
CA LYS A 463 7.12 -31.42 24.19
C LYS A 463 7.54 -30.28 25.11
N THR A 464 8.74 -29.76 24.87
CA THR A 464 9.20 -28.49 25.44
C THR A 464 9.23 -27.36 24.41
N LEU A 465 9.14 -27.68 23.11
CA LEU A 465 9.14 -26.71 22.03
C LEU A 465 7.78 -26.00 21.95
N PHE A 466 7.79 -24.70 21.71
CA PHE A 466 6.59 -23.91 21.41
C PHE A 466 6.02 -24.18 19.99
N SER A 467 6.63 -25.10 19.25
CA SER A 467 6.11 -25.62 17.99
C SER A 467 5.67 -27.06 18.18
N MET A 468 4.52 -27.43 17.62
CA MET A 468 4.05 -28.83 17.56
C MET A 468 4.95 -29.71 16.68
N LEU A 469 5.80 -29.12 15.82
CA LEU A 469 6.63 -29.85 14.86
C LEU A 469 7.91 -30.40 15.52
N THR A 470 7.74 -31.24 16.52
CA THR A 470 8.85 -32.00 17.12
C THR A 470 9.40 -33.04 16.12
N PRO A 471 10.58 -33.63 16.36
CA PRO A 471 11.10 -34.71 15.53
C PRO A 471 10.11 -35.88 15.37
N GLU A 472 9.39 -36.24 16.43
CA GLU A 472 8.41 -37.33 16.44
C GLU A 472 7.17 -36.99 15.61
N VAL A 473 6.63 -35.77 15.80
CA VAL A 473 5.49 -35.29 15.01
C VAL A 473 5.87 -35.13 13.53
N ARG A 474 7.09 -34.66 13.24
CA ARG A 474 7.62 -34.59 11.88
C ARG A 474 7.74 -35.97 11.25
N ALA A 475 8.34 -36.93 11.95
CA ALA A 475 8.44 -38.32 11.46
C ALA A 475 7.07 -38.96 11.22
N PHE A 476 6.09 -38.66 12.08
CA PHE A 476 4.71 -39.07 11.88
C PHE A 476 4.13 -38.45 10.60
N LEU A 477 4.21 -37.13 10.45
CA LEU A 477 3.68 -36.42 9.28
C LEU A 477 4.40 -36.80 7.96
N ASP A 478 5.68 -37.13 8.02
CA ASP A 478 6.47 -37.57 6.86
C ASP A 478 6.12 -38.99 6.41
N SER A 479 5.72 -39.86 7.35
CA SER A 479 5.22 -41.20 7.03
C SER A 479 3.79 -41.22 6.48
N ARG A 480 3.12 -40.06 6.41
CA ARG A 480 1.81 -39.89 5.76
C ARG A 480 1.92 -38.91 4.58
N PRO A 481 2.57 -39.31 3.47
CA PRO A 481 2.79 -38.43 2.32
C PRO A 481 1.50 -37.94 1.64
N GLY A 482 0.37 -38.63 1.88
CA GLY A 482 -0.94 -38.23 1.35
C GLY A 482 -1.59 -37.04 2.05
N ILE A 483 -1.09 -36.63 3.23
CA ILE A 483 -1.64 -35.47 3.95
C ILE A 483 -1.25 -34.18 3.23
N LYS A 484 -2.28 -33.38 2.94
CA LYS A 484 -2.17 -32.08 2.26
C LYS A 484 -2.64 -30.93 3.14
N SER A 485 -3.55 -31.20 4.06
CA SER A 485 -4.19 -30.18 4.91
C SER A 485 -3.98 -30.48 6.38
N VAL A 486 -3.64 -29.44 7.15
CA VAL A 486 -3.46 -29.50 8.60
C VAL A 486 -4.43 -28.52 9.24
N VAL A 487 -5.21 -28.98 10.22
CA VAL A 487 -6.17 -28.14 10.95
C VAL A 487 -5.74 -28.00 12.41
N LEU A 488 -5.41 -26.77 12.81
CA LEU A 488 -4.93 -26.44 14.15
C LEU A 488 -6.08 -26.01 15.06
N MET A 489 -6.07 -26.52 16.29
CA MET A 489 -6.94 -26.11 17.40
C MET A 489 -6.21 -26.23 18.74
N GLY A 490 -6.73 -25.60 19.79
CA GLY A 490 -6.11 -25.58 21.12
C GLY A 490 -5.40 -24.27 21.46
N ILE A 491 -4.44 -24.34 22.37
CA ILE A 491 -3.75 -23.17 22.94
C ILE A 491 -2.31 -23.14 22.40
N GLU A 492 -1.74 -21.95 22.24
CA GLU A 492 -0.39 -21.73 21.69
C GLU A 492 -0.21 -22.13 20.20
N THR A 493 -1.31 -22.25 19.45
CA THR A 493 -1.34 -22.61 18.01
C THR A 493 -0.65 -21.60 17.08
N ALA A 494 -0.20 -20.45 17.60
CA ALA A 494 0.38 -19.34 16.82
C ALA A 494 1.78 -19.56 16.23
N LEU A 495 2.49 -20.61 16.66
CA LEU A 495 3.89 -20.82 16.28
C LEU A 495 4.16 -22.19 15.61
N SER A 496 3.14 -23.04 15.48
CA SER A 496 3.27 -24.37 14.89
C SER A 496 2.83 -24.38 13.43
N LEU A 497 3.73 -24.73 12.51
CA LEU A 497 3.47 -25.00 11.08
C LEU A 497 2.96 -23.82 10.22
N VAL A 498 2.99 -22.59 10.74
CA VAL A 498 2.40 -21.37 10.13
C VAL A 498 2.98 -20.97 8.75
N ASP A 499 4.03 -21.63 8.25
CA ASP A 499 4.63 -21.37 6.93
C ASP A 499 5.27 -22.65 6.32
N HIS A 500 4.67 -23.82 6.57
CA HIS A 500 5.25 -25.06 6.05
C HIS A 500 4.85 -25.28 4.58
N PRO A 501 5.79 -25.32 3.62
CA PRO A 501 5.48 -25.30 2.18
C PRO A 501 4.74 -26.56 1.67
N LYS A 502 4.70 -27.63 2.48
CA LYS A 502 4.02 -28.90 2.17
C LYS A 502 2.51 -28.88 2.43
N TYR A 503 2.04 -28.07 3.39
CA TYR A 503 0.68 -28.20 3.93
C TYR A 503 -0.12 -26.91 3.77
N THR A 504 -1.37 -27.05 3.36
CA THR A 504 -2.36 -25.99 3.58
C THR A 504 -2.76 -26.01 5.04
N THR A 505 -2.46 -24.92 5.76
CA THR A 505 -2.72 -24.83 7.19
C THR A 505 -3.99 -24.04 7.47
N TYR A 506 -4.89 -24.64 8.26
CA TYR A 506 -6.12 -24.05 8.73
C TYR A 506 -6.04 -23.86 10.26
N VAL A 507 -6.65 -22.81 10.78
CA VAL A 507 -6.81 -22.62 12.23
C VAL A 507 -8.27 -22.33 12.55
N LEU A 508 -8.79 -23.01 13.58
CA LEU A 508 -10.17 -22.87 14.04
C LEU A 508 -10.27 -21.73 15.05
N ALA A 509 -10.75 -20.57 14.61
CA ALA A 509 -10.78 -19.35 15.41
C ALA A 509 -11.64 -19.48 16.68
N ASP A 510 -12.68 -20.29 16.62
CA ASP A 510 -13.59 -20.63 17.72
C ASP A 510 -13.09 -21.79 18.59
N ALA A 511 -11.92 -22.35 18.30
CA ALA A 511 -11.24 -23.38 19.09
C ALA A 511 -9.79 -23.00 19.42
N VAL A 512 -9.47 -21.70 19.46
CA VAL A 512 -8.16 -21.16 19.83
C VAL A 512 -8.34 -19.98 20.79
N SER A 513 -7.50 -19.93 21.82
CA SER A 513 -7.47 -18.80 22.76
C SER A 513 -6.08 -18.57 23.36
N SER A 514 -5.95 -17.49 24.12
CA SER A 514 -4.75 -17.05 24.84
C SER A 514 -5.12 -16.61 26.26
N THR A 515 -4.12 -16.41 27.11
CA THR A 515 -4.32 -15.79 28.44
C THR A 515 -4.78 -14.34 28.29
N ASN A 516 -4.20 -13.62 27.31
CA ASN A 516 -4.59 -12.27 26.96
C ASN A 516 -5.51 -12.29 25.72
N PRO A 517 -6.81 -12.01 25.86
CA PRO A 517 -7.75 -12.06 24.74
C PRO A 517 -7.43 -11.06 23.61
N ALA A 518 -6.80 -9.92 23.92
CA ALA A 518 -6.44 -8.90 22.93
C ALA A 518 -5.37 -9.39 21.94
N GLU A 519 -4.51 -10.33 22.34
CA GLU A 519 -3.45 -10.85 21.47
C GLU A 519 -3.98 -11.81 20.40
N ILE A 520 -5.18 -12.36 20.58
CA ILE A 520 -5.72 -13.38 19.68
C ILE A 520 -6.02 -12.79 18.29
N SER A 521 -6.57 -11.57 18.20
CA SER A 521 -6.83 -10.91 16.92
C SER A 521 -5.53 -10.58 16.18
N LEU A 522 -4.50 -10.15 16.91
CA LEU A 522 -3.15 -9.90 16.38
C LEU A 522 -2.50 -11.20 15.88
N ALA A 523 -2.66 -12.31 16.61
CA ALA A 523 -2.17 -13.62 16.20
C ALA A 523 -2.84 -14.08 14.89
N PHE A 524 -4.17 -13.95 14.78
CA PHE A 524 -4.88 -14.28 13.53
C PHE A 524 -4.46 -13.39 12.36
N ALA A 525 -4.25 -12.09 12.58
CA ALA A 525 -3.76 -11.19 11.54
C ALA A 525 -2.37 -11.64 11.04
N ARG A 526 -1.46 -11.99 11.95
CA ARG A 526 -0.13 -12.52 11.60
C ARG A 526 -0.19 -13.86 10.87
N MET A 527 -1.04 -14.77 11.31
CA MET A 527 -1.28 -16.06 10.65
C MET A 527 -1.78 -15.89 9.21
N ARG A 528 -2.76 -15.00 8.99
CA ARG A 528 -3.26 -14.69 7.64
C ARG A 528 -2.17 -14.13 6.75
N ALA A 529 -1.34 -13.21 7.28
CA ALA A 529 -0.20 -12.66 6.56
C ALA A 529 0.85 -13.73 6.19
N ALA A 530 0.94 -14.81 6.97
CA ALA A 530 1.80 -15.96 6.70
C ALA A 530 1.13 -17.05 5.82
N GLY A 531 -0.08 -16.81 5.30
CA GLY A 531 -0.77 -17.74 4.40
C GLY A 531 -1.62 -18.81 5.10
N VAL A 532 -1.82 -18.74 6.41
CA VAL A 532 -2.72 -19.63 7.16
C VAL A 532 -4.18 -19.21 6.95
N ILE A 533 -5.05 -20.19 6.70
CA ILE A 533 -6.49 -19.99 6.54
C ILE A 533 -7.17 -19.98 7.91
N VAL A 534 -7.60 -18.80 8.37
CA VAL A 534 -8.39 -18.65 9.60
C VAL A 534 -9.87 -18.88 9.28
N THR A 535 -10.46 -19.90 9.89
CA THR A 535 -11.87 -20.31 9.68
C THR A 535 -12.54 -20.63 11.02
N THR A 536 -13.79 -21.10 11.01
CA THR A 536 -14.48 -21.63 12.20
C THR A 536 -14.66 -23.13 12.09
N SER A 537 -14.82 -23.80 13.23
CA SER A 537 -15.06 -25.23 13.30
C SER A 537 -16.29 -25.65 12.47
N GLU A 538 -17.35 -24.84 12.45
CA GLU A 538 -18.56 -25.12 11.67
C GLU A 538 -18.34 -24.93 10.17
N SER A 539 -17.76 -23.81 9.74
CA SER A 539 -17.46 -23.55 8.32
C SER A 539 -16.52 -24.62 7.74
N LEU A 540 -15.48 -25.00 8.48
CA LEU A 540 -14.56 -26.07 8.07
C LEU A 540 -15.26 -27.43 7.98
N ALA A 541 -16.17 -27.74 8.90
CA ALA A 541 -16.90 -29.00 8.88
C ALA A 541 -17.85 -29.10 7.65
N PHE A 542 -18.51 -28.00 7.27
CA PHE A 542 -19.28 -27.93 6.02
C PHE A 542 -18.39 -28.03 4.76
N GLN A 543 -17.16 -27.50 4.82
CA GLN A 543 -16.19 -27.62 3.73
C GLN A 543 -15.71 -29.07 3.54
N LEU A 544 -15.56 -29.83 4.64
CA LEU A 544 -15.15 -31.24 4.59
C LEU A 544 -16.28 -32.19 4.15
N ILE A 545 -17.52 -31.95 4.58
CA ILE A 545 -18.67 -32.82 4.21
C ILE A 545 -19.08 -32.64 2.73
N ARG A 546 -18.96 -31.41 2.21
CA ARG A 546 -19.19 -30.97 0.81
C ARG A 546 -20.59 -31.13 0.24
N ASP A 547 -21.19 -32.31 0.37
CA ASP A 547 -22.42 -32.67 -0.30
C ASP A 547 -23.41 -33.26 0.72
N ALA A 548 -24.67 -32.83 0.64
CA ALA A 548 -25.73 -33.38 1.48
C ALA A 548 -26.15 -34.80 1.06
N SER A 549 -25.68 -35.27 -0.10
CA SER A 549 -26.00 -36.58 -0.66
C SER A 549 -25.18 -37.75 -0.07
N ILE A 550 -24.09 -37.48 0.64
CA ILE A 550 -23.23 -38.55 1.20
C ILE A 550 -23.85 -39.19 2.45
N PRO A 551 -23.61 -40.49 2.72
CA PRO A 551 -24.23 -41.22 3.82
C PRO A 551 -24.06 -40.56 5.20
N GLU A 552 -22.92 -39.90 5.42
CA GLU A 552 -22.52 -39.28 6.67
C GLU A 552 -23.30 -37.99 6.97
N PHE A 553 -23.92 -37.36 5.95
CA PHE A 553 -24.52 -36.03 6.09
C PHE A 553 -25.61 -35.96 7.17
N LYS A 554 -26.43 -37.02 7.31
CA LYS A 554 -27.48 -37.05 8.34
C LYS A 554 -26.90 -37.02 9.75
N ALA A 555 -25.84 -37.80 9.99
CA ALA A 555 -25.15 -37.81 11.27
C ALA A 555 -24.42 -36.48 11.52
N PHE A 556 -23.79 -35.92 10.48
CA PHE A 556 -23.17 -34.60 10.50
C PHE A 556 -24.17 -33.50 10.88
N SER A 557 -25.32 -33.45 10.21
CA SER A 557 -26.38 -32.45 10.48
C SER A 557 -26.89 -32.53 11.93
N ASN A 558 -26.97 -33.74 12.49
CA ASN A 558 -27.34 -33.91 13.90
C ASN A 558 -26.27 -33.35 14.85
N ILE A 559 -24.98 -33.58 14.58
CA ILE A 559 -23.88 -32.97 15.36
C ILE A 559 -24.03 -31.45 15.36
N ILE A 560 -24.20 -30.82 14.18
CA ILE A 560 -24.34 -29.36 14.08
C ILE A 560 -25.56 -28.85 14.84
N LYS A 561 -26.69 -29.57 14.79
CA LYS A 561 -27.91 -29.20 15.54
C LYS A 561 -27.74 -29.30 17.04
N GLU A 562 -27.13 -30.38 17.53
CA GLU A 562 -26.88 -30.60 18.96
C GLU A 562 -25.92 -29.56 19.53
N GLU A 563 -24.90 -29.19 18.76
CA GLU A 563 -23.84 -28.26 19.20
C GLU A 563 -24.17 -26.80 18.91
N LYS A 564 -25.37 -26.48 18.40
CA LYS A 564 -25.75 -25.14 17.94
C LYS A 564 -25.58 -24.08 19.03
N GLU A 565 -26.09 -24.36 20.23
CA GLU A 565 -26.04 -23.40 21.34
C GLU A 565 -24.61 -23.21 21.86
N ALA A 566 -23.85 -24.30 22.01
CA ALA A 566 -22.45 -24.25 22.41
C ALA A 566 -21.59 -23.48 21.40
N THR A 567 -21.84 -23.70 20.10
CA THR A 567 -21.18 -22.98 19.00
C THR A 567 -21.49 -21.48 19.05
N SER A 568 -22.76 -21.11 19.25
CA SER A 568 -23.14 -19.69 19.36
C SER A 568 -22.42 -19.02 20.53
N LYS A 569 -22.37 -19.66 21.70
CA LYS A 569 -21.66 -19.13 22.88
C LYS A 569 -20.16 -19.02 22.65
N ALA A 570 -19.56 -20.02 21.98
CA ALA A 570 -18.13 -19.99 21.67
C ALA A 570 -17.78 -18.86 20.68
N VAL A 571 -18.58 -18.66 19.63
CA VAL A 571 -18.42 -17.55 18.69
C VAL A 571 -18.60 -16.20 19.38
N GLU A 572 -19.60 -16.08 20.25
CA GLU A 572 -19.84 -14.85 21.01
C GLU A 572 -18.67 -14.52 21.93
N ALA A 573 -18.26 -15.47 22.78
CA ALA A 573 -17.21 -15.28 23.76
C ALA A 573 -15.82 -15.11 23.12
N LEU A 574 -15.51 -15.93 22.10
CA LEU A 574 -14.17 -15.97 21.51
C LEU A 574 -14.03 -15.05 20.30
N LEU A 575 -15.07 -14.68 19.56
CA LEU A 575 -14.94 -13.89 18.32
C LEU A 575 -15.62 -12.51 18.39
N LEU A 576 -16.84 -12.43 18.93
CA LEU A 576 -17.69 -11.22 18.85
C LEU A 576 -17.61 -10.30 20.08
N GLY A 577 -17.25 -10.81 21.26
CA GLY A 577 -17.07 -10.03 22.50
C GLY A 577 -15.92 -9.02 22.47
N ARG A 578 -15.42 -8.67 21.27
CA ARG A 578 -14.18 -7.92 21.02
C ARG A 578 -14.41 -6.51 20.46
N SER A 579 -15.66 -6.01 20.51
CA SER A 579 -16.03 -4.65 20.08
C SER A 579 -16.20 -3.67 21.25
N ALA A 580 -15.82 -4.06 22.47
CA ALA A 580 -15.86 -3.20 23.64
C ALA A 580 -14.53 -3.30 24.38
N LEU A 581 -13.54 -2.52 23.91
CA LEU A 581 -12.50 -1.85 24.70
C LEU A 581 -11.62 -1.01 23.77
#